data_AF-A0A2P4Q2A7-F1
#
_entry.id   AF-A0A2P4Q2A7-F1
#
_cell.length_a   1.000
_cell.length_b   1.000
_cell.length_c   1.000
_cell.angle_alpha   90.00
_cell.angle_beta   90.00
_cell.angle_gamma   90.00
#
_symmetry.space_group_name_H-M   'P 1'
#
loop_
_entity.id
_entity.type
_entity.pdbx_description
1 polymer ?
#
loop_
_entity_poly.entity_id
_entity_poly.type
_entity_poly.pdbx_seq_one_letter_code
_entity_poly.pdbx_strand_id
1 'polypeptide(L)'
;MSDVIFVKGCTDIDQLTQLANPSLSHSNDRTAFFYNPPGDSQIYHITCELSNKNVDPLSDHTFYYNIDDNSFYQITCRLISHSLIVQFLNKKIYGIEHKQGEEPQQDYLTFSKFQRDNLEFHLKGFFLNRLTPKQINKSSNSNDAIIVQPKL
;
A
#
# COMPACT_ATOMS: atom_id res chain seq x y z
N MET A 1 -9.39 -7.10 -25.62
CA MET A 1 -7.93 -6.87 -25.51
C MET A 1 -7.70 -6.47 -24.07
N SER A 2 -6.90 -7.21 -23.31
CA SER A 2 -6.59 -6.88 -21.92
C SER A 2 -5.61 -5.70 -21.91
N ASP A 3 -6.06 -4.53 -21.43
CA ASP A 3 -5.22 -3.33 -21.26
C ASP A 3 -4.19 -3.55 -20.15
N VAL A 4 -3.07 -4.19 -20.51
CA VAL A 4 -1.91 -4.44 -19.65
C VAL A 4 -0.82 -3.44 -19.99
N ILE A 5 -0.24 -2.81 -18.97
CA ILE A 5 0.94 -1.96 -19.11
C ILE A 5 2.14 -2.62 -18.41
N PHE A 6 3.34 -2.26 -18.86
CA PHE A 6 4.57 -2.62 -18.17
C PHE A 6 4.93 -1.50 -17.20
N VAL A 7 5.19 -1.87 -15.95
CA VAL A 7 5.59 -0.95 -14.89
C VAL A 7 6.90 -1.42 -14.30
N LYS A 8 7.70 -0.50 -13.76
CA LYS A 8 9.00 -0.87 -13.18
C LYS A 8 8.82 -1.77 -11.96
N GLY A 9 7.82 -1.49 -11.13
CA GLY A 9 7.58 -2.28 -9.93
C GLY A 9 8.70 -2.16 -8.90
N CYS A 10 8.63 -3.04 -7.92
CA CYS A 10 9.67 -3.34 -6.96
C CYS A 10 10.16 -4.78 -7.22
N THR A 11 11.32 -4.87 -7.86
CA THR A 11 11.94 -6.12 -8.34
C THR A 11 13.31 -6.35 -7.72
N ASP A 12 13.77 -5.42 -6.88
CA ASP A 12 15.06 -5.42 -6.21
C ASP A 12 14.90 -5.44 -4.68
N ILE A 13 15.76 -6.21 -4.01
CA ILE A 13 15.63 -6.51 -2.57
C ILE A 13 15.98 -5.32 -1.69
N ASP A 14 16.87 -4.45 -2.15
CA ASP A 14 17.25 -3.24 -1.41
C ASP A 14 16.11 -2.22 -1.48
N GLN A 15 15.45 -2.10 -2.63
CA GLN A 15 14.23 -1.31 -2.77
C GLN A 15 13.12 -1.82 -1.84
N LEU A 16 12.86 -3.13 -1.79
CA LEU A 16 11.85 -3.69 -0.89
C LEU A 16 12.24 -3.48 0.58
N THR A 17 13.51 -3.59 0.92
CA THR A 17 14.02 -3.33 2.27
C THR A 17 13.81 -1.88 2.68
N GLN A 18 13.99 -0.93 1.76
CA GLN A 18 13.70 0.48 1.99
C GLN A 18 12.21 0.72 2.22
N LEU A 19 11.34 0.14 1.39
CA LEU A 19 9.89 0.24 1.54
C LEU A 19 9.39 -0.37 2.86
N ALA A 20 10.01 -1.46 3.30
CA ALA A 20 9.68 -2.13 4.56
C ALA A 20 10.25 -1.43 5.82
N ASN A 21 10.92 -0.28 5.68
CA ASN A 21 11.50 0.42 6.82
C ASN A 21 10.40 1.12 7.65
N PRO A 22 10.18 0.73 8.93
CA PRO A 22 9.11 1.30 9.75
C PRO A 22 9.25 2.81 9.98
N SER A 23 10.47 3.37 9.93
CA SER A 23 10.65 4.82 10.08
C SER A 23 10.06 5.63 8.93
N LEU A 24 9.80 5.00 7.78
CA LEU A 24 9.13 5.59 6.63
C LEU A 24 7.62 5.30 6.60
N SER A 25 7.10 4.52 7.56
CA SER A 25 5.72 4.02 7.52
C SER A 25 4.69 5.04 8.01
N HIS A 26 5.03 5.92 8.96
CA HIS A 26 4.07 6.86 9.55
C HIS A 26 4.70 8.20 9.93
N SER A 27 4.13 9.28 9.41
CA SER A 27 4.20 10.63 9.95
C SER A 27 2.77 11.17 10.07
N ASN A 28 2.59 12.37 10.62
CA ASN A 28 1.24 12.98 10.76
C ASN A 28 0.47 13.06 9.43
N ASP A 29 1.20 13.21 8.32
CA ASP A 29 0.64 13.47 6.99
C ASP A 29 0.93 12.34 5.99
N ARG A 30 1.67 11.30 6.40
CA ARG A 30 2.09 10.20 5.52
C ARG A 30 1.87 8.85 6.20
N THR A 31 1.30 7.91 5.48
CA THR A 31 1.16 6.53 5.93
C THR A 31 1.49 5.58 4.80
N ALA A 32 2.28 4.54 5.07
CA ALA A 32 2.66 3.52 4.12
C ALA A 32 2.43 2.11 4.65
N PHE A 33 1.94 1.20 3.80
CA PHE A 33 1.64 -0.18 4.17
C PHE A 33 1.59 -1.10 2.95
N PHE A 34 1.73 -2.41 3.17
CA PHE A 34 1.52 -3.41 2.14
C PHE A 34 0.04 -3.80 2.03
N TYR A 35 -0.45 -4.00 0.82
CA TYR A 35 -1.84 -4.31 0.54
C TYR A 35 -1.99 -5.36 -0.56
N ASN A 36 -2.89 -6.30 -0.34
CA ASN A 36 -3.35 -7.27 -1.33
C ASN A 36 -4.87 -7.10 -1.47
N PRO A 37 -5.37 -6.56 -2.59
CA PRO A 37 -6.80 -6.35 -2.78
C PRO A 37 -7.53 -7.69 -3.01
N PRO A 38 -8.78 -7.83 -2.54
CA PRO A 38 -9.61 -9.00 -2.83
C PRO A 38 -9.71 -9.28 -4.33
N GLY A 39 -9.59 -10.55 -4.71
CA GLY A 39 -9.65 -10.97 -6.12
C GLY A 39 -8.39 -10.68 -6.94
N ASP A 40 -7.32 -10.17 -6.31
CA ASP A 40 -6.01 -9.98 -6.92
C ASP A 40 -4.96 -10.80 -6.18
N SER A 41 -4.05 -11.44 -6.93
CA SER A 41 -2.94 -12.18 -6.33
C SER A 41 -1.75 -11.29 -6.02
N GLN A 42 -1.70 -10.09 -6.60
CA GLN A 42 -0.58 -9.18 -6.46
C GLN A 42 -0.51 -8.51 -5.10
N ILE A 43 0.70 -8.11 -4.72
CA ILE A 43 0.96 -7.35 -3.50
C ILE A 43 1.52 -5.99 -3.91
N TYR A 44 0.98 -4.96 -3.26
CA TYR A 44 1.32 -3.57 -3.50
C TYR A 44 1.90 -2.96 -2.24
N HIS A 45 2.89 -2.10 -2.40
CA HIS A 45 3.22 -1.10 -1.39
C HIS A 45 2.41 0.16 -1.66
N ILE A 46 1.63 0.59 -0.68
CA ILE A 46 0.76 1.76 -0.74
C ILE A 46 1.40 2.86 0.08
N THR A 47 1.52 4.05 -0.48
CA THR A 47 1.82 5.27 0.28
C THR A 47 0.65 6.22 0.14
N CYS A 48 0.22 6.80 1.25
CA CYS A 48 -0.83 7.79 1.35
C CYS A 48 -0.22 9.06 1.95
N GLU A 49 -0.31 10.18 1.24
CA GLU A 49 0.25 11.47 1.65
C GLU A 49 -0.81 12.57 1.57
N LEU A 50 -1.00 13.32 2.66
CA LEU A 50 -1.87 14.49 2.70
C LEU A 50 -1.16 15.66 1.99
N SER A 51 -1.80 16.22 0.98
CA SER A 51 -1.38 17.49 0.36
C SER A 51 0.08 17.53 -0.12
N ASN A 52 0.46 16.60 -0.99
CA ASN A 52 1.74 16.66 -1.70
C ASN A 52 1.50 16.46 -3.21
N LYS A 53 1.63 17.52 -4.01
CA LYS A 53 1.53 17.44 -5.49
C LYS A 53 2.78 16.84 -6.15
N ASN A 54 3.76 16.45 -5.36
CA ASN A 54 4.94 15.77 -5.85
C ASN A 54 4.56 14.32 -6.11
N VAL A 55 4.27 14.02 -7.38
CA VAL A 55 4.07 12.64 -7.84
C VAL A 55 5.39 11.89 -7.65
N ASP A 56 5.37 10.82 -6.87
CA ASP A 56 6.53 9.92 -6.77
C ASP A 56 6.82 9.34 -8.16
N PRO A 57 8.00 9.63 -8.76
CA PRO A 57 8.35 9.14 -10.09
C PRO A 57 8.52 7.61 -10.14
N LEU A 58 8.60 6.94 -8.98
CA LEU A 58 8.69 5.49 -8.87
C LEU A 58 7.32 4.83 -8.65
N SER A 59 6.23 5.60 -8.60
CA SER A 59 4.88 5.08 -8.49
C SER A 59 4.47 4.38 -9.79
N ASP A 60 3.94 3.16 -9.67
CA ASP A 60 3.40 2.42 -10.81
C ASP A 60 1.95 2.82 -11.10
N HIS A 61 1.24 3.36 -10.09
CA HIS A 61 -0.09 3.93 -10.23
C HIS A 61 -0.34 4.97 -9.14
N THR A 62 -0.85 6.14 -9.53
CA THR A 62 -1.16 7.24 -8.61
C THR A 62 -2.59 7.70 -8.82
N PHE A 63 -3.34 7.85 -7.73
CA PHE A 63 -4.68 8.41 -7.75
C PHE A 63 -4.94 9.24 -6.50
N TYR A 64 -6.05 9.98 -6.51
CA TYR A 64 -6.37 10.96 -5.47
C TYR A 64 -7.69 10.62 -4.77
N TYR A 65 -7.75 10.93 -3.48
CA TYR A 65 -8.96 10.83 -2.67
C TYR A 65 -9.24 12.16 -1.98
N ASN A 66 -10.32 12.83 -2.36
CA ASN A 66 -10.71 14.11 -1.78
C ASN A 66 -11.30 13.91 -0.39
N ILE A 67 -10.84 14.71 0.57
CA ILE A 67 -11.35 14.74 1.94
C ILE A 67 -12.38 15.87 2.05
N ASP A 68 -12.00 17.06 1.56
CA ASP A 68 -12.84 18.25 1.43
C ASP A 68 -12.43 19.07 0.19
N ASP A 69 -12.95 20.29 0.06
CA ASP A 69 -12.71 21.16 -1.10
C ASP A 69 -11.23 21.57 -1.27
N ASN A 70 -10.43 21.53 -0.20
CA ASN A 70 -9.06 22.04 -0.19
C ASN A 70 -8.01 20.97 0.14
N SER A 71 -8.42 19.78 0.57
CA SER A 71 -7.53 18.71 1.02
C SER A 71 -7.87 17.38 0.38
N PHE A 72 -6.83 16.69 -0.06
CA PHE A 72 -6.91 15.38 -0.67
C PHE A 72 -5.68 14.56 -0.26
N TYR A 73 -5.87 13.25 -0.21
CA TYR A 73 -4.77 12.30 -0.14
C TYR A 73 -4.30 11.98 -1.56
N GLN A 74 -2.98 12.01 -1.76
CA GLN A 74 -2.32 11.37 -2.88
C GLN A 74 -1.99 9.93 -2.47
N ILE A 75 -2.47 8.97 -3.26
CA ILE A 75 -2.21 7.55 -3.04
C ILE A 75 -1.29 7.08 -4.16
N THR A 76 -0.08 6.66 -3.80
CA THR A 76 0.87 6.03 -4.72
C THR A 76 0.94 4.54 -4.45
N CYS A 77 1.01 3.77 -5.54
CA CYS A 77 0.98 2.32 -5.50
C CYS A 77 2.19 1.80 -6.24
N ARG A 78 2.89 0.87 -5.60
CA ARG A 78 4.04 0.20 -6.20
C ARG A 78 3.84 -1.30 -6.17
N LEU A 79 3.83 -1.92 -7.34
CA LEU A 79 3.63 -3.36 -7.51
C LEU A 79 4.90 -4.10 -7.11
N ILE A 80 4.78 -5.19 -6.37
CA ILE A 80 5.93 -5.94 -5.85
C ILE A 80 5.98 -7.32 -6.50
N SER A 81 7.15 -7.72 -6.97
CA SER A 81 7.37 -9.07 -7.49
C SER A 81 7.14 -10.13 -6.41
N HIS A 82 6.37 -11.18 -6.72
CA HIS A 82 6.11 -12.27 -5.79
C HIS A 82 7.39 -13.01 -5.36
N SER A 83 8.32 -13.23 -6.30
CA SER A 83 9.59 -13.90 -5.98
C SER A 83 10.40 -13.09 -4.98
N LEU A 84 10.33 -11.75 -5.07
CA LEU A 84 11.02 -10.84 -4.17
C LEU A 84 10.48 -10.91 -2.74
N ILE A 85 9.15 -11.04 -2.57
CA ILE A 85 8.53 -11.19 -1.25
C ILE A 85 8.98 -12.48 -0.58
N VAL A 86 9.03 -13.58 -1.33
CA VAL A 86 9.52 -14.87 -0.81
C VAL A 86 10.99 -14.77 -0.39
N GLN A 87 11.83 -14.14 -1.21
CA GLN A 87 13.24 -13.90 -0.87
C GLN A 87 13.38 -13.04 0.40
N PHE A 88 12.60 -11.97 0.50
CA PHE A 88 12.59 -11.08 1.65
C PHE A 88 12.20 -11.80 2.94
N LEU A 89 11.13 -12.60 2.91
CA LEU A 89 10.69 -13.39 4.05
C LEU A 89 11.73 -14.45 4.44
N ASN A 90 12.31 -15.15 3.47
CA ASN A 90 13.36 -16.14 3.73
C ASN A 90 14.58 -15.52 4.40
N LYS A 91 15.03 -14.36 3.91
CA LYS A 91 16.13 -13.61 4.50
C LYS A 91 15.79 -13.11 5.91
N LYS A 92 14.61 -12.51 6.11
CA LYS A 92 14.23 -11.89 7.39
C LYS A 92 13.90 -12.88 8.49
N ILE A 93 13.24 -13.99 8.15
CA ILE A 93 12.74 -14.97 9.13
C ILE A 93 13.77 -16.08 9.35
N TYR A 94 14.38 -16.59 8.28
CA TYR A 94 15.25 -17.76 8.33
C TYR A 94 16.73 -17.44 8.10
N GLY A 95 17.08 -16.20 7.73
CA GLY A 95 18.45 -15.84 7.37
C GLY A 95 18.95 -16.50 6.08
N ILE A 96 18.05 -17.07 5.26
CA ILE A 96 18.41 -17.78 4.04
C ILE A 96 18.39 -16.80 2.87
N GLU A 97 19.57 -16.54 2.31
CA GLU A 97 19.72 -15.75 1.09
C GLU A 97 19.80 -16.68 -0.12
N HIS A 98 18.74 -16.72 -0.92
CA HIS A 98 18.79 -17.36 -2.22
C HIS A 98 19.55 -16.45 -3.19
N LYS A 99 20.78 -16.84 -3.55
CA LYS A 99 21.48 -16.23 -4.67
C LYS A 99 20.71 -16.62 -5.93
N GLN A 100 19.91 -15.71 -6.47
CA GLN A 100 19.36 -15.86 -7.81
C GLN A 100 20.53 -16.06 -8.77
N GLY A 101 20.72 -17.29 -9.24
CA GLY A 101 21.67 -17.54 -10.32
C GLY A 101 21.12 -16.90 -11.58
N GLU A 102 21.91 -16.04 -12.21
CA GLU A 102 21.93 -15.55 -13.62
C GLU A 102 20.61 -15.39 -14.42
N GLU A 103 19.43 -15.54 -13.83
CA GLU A 103 18.18 -15.15 -14.46
C GLU A 103 18.06 -13.64 -14.33
N PRO A 104 17.85 -12.93 -15.45
CA PRO A 104 17.69 -11.48 -15.42
C PRO A 104 16.54 -11.15 -14.46
N GLN A 105 16.82 -10.30 -13.48
CA GLN A 105 15.78 -9.68 -12.67
C GLN A 105 14.72 -9.16 -13.64
N GLN A 106 13.47 -9.52 -13.41
CA GLN A 106 12.39 -9.08 -14.27
C GLN A 106 12.31 -7.55 -14.14
N ASP A 107 12.86 -6.82 -15.12
CA ASP A 107 12.99 -5.35 -15.05
C ASP A 107 11.65 -4.62 -15.00
N TYR A 108 10.60 -5.29 -15.47
CA TYR A 108 9.25 -4.76 -15.54
C TYR A 108 8.21 -5.81 -15.14
N LEU A 109 7.20 -5.38 -14.40
CA LEU A 109 6.03 -6.15 -14.03
C LEU A 109 4.85 -5.78 -14.93
N THR A 110 3.89 -6.69 -15.07
CA THR A 110 2.66 -6.43 -15.81
C THR A 110 1.58 -5.92 -14.87
N PHE A 111 0.99 -4.76 -15.20
CA PHE A 111 -0.08 -4.15 -14.42
C PHE A 111 -1.31 -3.96 -15.31
N SER A 112 -2.33 -4.79 -15.10
CA SER A 112 -3.57 -4.75 -15.86
C SER A 112 -4.50 -3.63 -15.39
N LYS A 113 -5.38 -3.17 -16.29
CA LYS A 113 -6.46 -2.24 -15.94
C LYS A 113 -7.36 -2.77 -14.82
N PHE A 114 -7.70 -4.07 -14.86
CA PHE A 114 -8.49 -4.70 -13.79
C PHE A 114 -7.84 -4.51 -12.43
N GLN A 115 -6.54 -4.76 -12.31
CA GLN A 115 -5.82 -4.62 -11.05
C GLN A 115 -5.80 -3.16 -10.56
N ARG A 116 -5.58 -2.18 -11.46
CA ARG A 116 -5.63 -0.74 -11.10
C ARG A 116 -7.01 -0.33 -10.62
N ASP A 117 -8.06 -0.70 -11.35
CA ASP A 117 -9.45 -0.36 -11.00
C ASP A 117 -9.84 -1.02 -9.66
N ASN A 118 -9.46 -2.28 -9.46
CA ASN A 118 -9.71 -3.03 -8.23
C ASN A 118 -8.98 -2.40 -7.03
N LEU A 119 -7.72 -1.99 -7.23
CA LEU A 119 -6.92 -1.34 -6.21
C LEU A 119 -7.53 0.00 -5.78
N GLU A 120 -7.94 0.84 -6.75
CA GLU A 120 -8.63 2.09 -6.46
C GLU A 120 -9.93 1.89 -5.71
N PHE A 121 -10.78 0.96 -6.17
CA PHE A 121 -12.08 0.69 -5.56
C PHE A 121 -11.94 0.31 -4.08
N HIS A 122 -11.06 -0.65 -3.79
CA HIS A 122 -10.89 -1.14 -2.43
C HIS A 122 -10.18 -0.15 -1.52
N LEU A 123 -9.18 0.59 -2.01
CA LEU A 123 -8.50 1.59 -1.21
C LEU A 123 -9.40 2.78 -0.91
N LYS A 124 -10.21 3.26 -1.87
CA LYS A 124 -11.24 4.29 -1.61
C LYS A 124 -12.20 3.84 -0.51
N GLY A 125 -12.67 2.59 -0.53
CA GLY A 125 -13.50 2.03 0.53
C GLY A 125 -12.79 1.94 1.88
N PHE A 126 -11.52 1.52 1.90
CA PHE A 126 -10.70 1.47 3.10
C PHE A 126 -10.54 2.85 3.75
N PHE A 127 -10.26 3.87 2.94
CA PHE A 127 -10.10 5.25 3.39
C PHE A 127 -11.43 5.85 3.85
N LEU A 128 -12.53 5.64 3.12
CA LEU A 128 -13.86 6.08 3.54
C LEU A 128 -14.22 5.55 4.93
N ASN A 129 -13.95 4.26 5.20
CA ASN A 129 -14.28 3.62 6.48
C ASN A 129 -13.40 4.06 7.65
N ARG A 130 -12.18 4.57 7.39
CA ARG A 130 -11.23 4.97 8.43
C ARG A 130 -11.17 6.48 8.67
N LEU A 131 -11.42 7.28 7.62
CA LEU A 131 -11.31 8.73 7.65
C LEU A 131 -12.64 9.43 7.84
N THR A 132 -13.78 8.78 7.60
CA THR A 132 -15.04 9.30 8.13
C THR A 132 -14.90 9.30 9.66
N PRO A 133 -15.07 10.45 10.33
CA PRO A 133 -15.27 10.41 11.77
C PRO A 133 -16.42 9.45 11.99
N LYS A 134 -16.26 8.46 12.87
CA LYS A 134 -17.40 7.73 13.40
C LYS A 134 -18.32 8.77 14.05
N GLN A 135 -19.22 9.36 13.28
CA GLN A 135 -20.35 10.14 13.76
C GLN A 135 -21.36 9.14 14.33
N ILE A 136 -20.92 8.38 15.34
CA ILE A 136 -21.74 7.46 16.11
C ILE A 136 -21.63 7.93 17.55
N ASN A 137 -22.69 8.64 17.95
CA ASN A 137 -23.16 8.93 19.30
C ASN A 137 -22.67 10.23 19.96
N LYS A 138 -23.33 11.34 19.60
CA LYS A 138 -23.63 12.43 20.53
C LYS A 138 -25.12 12.43 20.90
N SER A 139 -25.55 11.31 21.46
CA SER A 139 -26.68 11.10 22.35
C SER A 139 -26.38 9.73 22.99
N SER A 140 -26.19 9.56 24.29
CA SER A 140 -26.99 10.00 25.41
C SER A 140 -26.12 9.94 26.67
N ASN A 141 -26.53 10.67 27.70
CA ASN A 141 -26.03 10.53 29.07
C ASN A 141 -26.05 9.07 29.58
N SER A 142 -25.21 8.85 30.60
CA SER A 142 -25.18 7.77 31.62
C SER A 142 -24.52 6.42 31.29
N ASN A 143 -23.36 6.25 31.96
CA ASN A 143 -22.89 5.09 32.75
C ASN A 143 -22.34 3.83 32.03
N ASP A 144 -21.04 3.61 32.28
CA ASP A 144 -20.29 2.35 32.41
C ASP A 144 -20.39 1.28 31.31
N ALA A 145 -19.28 1.05 30.61
CA ALA A 145 -18.57 -0.24 30.63
C ALA A 145 -17.26 -0.18 29.82
N ILE A 146 -16.23 -0.75 30.44
CA ILE A 146 -14.85 -0.93 29.96
C ILE A 146 -14.83 -1.67 28.61
N ILE A 147 -14.14 -1.12 27.60
CA ILE A 147 -13.74 -1.91 26.42
C ILE A 147 -12.23 -1.76 26.22
N VAL A 148 -11.62 -2.93 26.24
CA VAL A 148 -10.21 -3.28 26.17
C VAL A 148 -9.56 -2.77 24.88
N GLN A 149 -8.35 -2.24 25.00
CA GLN A 149 -7.46 -1.88 23.89
C GLN A 149 -7.08 -3.11 23.05
N PRO A 150 -6.94 -3.02 21.71
CA PRO A 150 -6.23 -4.04 20.97
C PRO A 150 -4.73 -3.92 21.29
N LYS A 151 -4.15 -5.00 21.84
CA LYS A 151 -2.70 -5.15 21.98
C LYS A 151 -2.04 -5.20 20.60
N LEU A 152 -0.95 -4.46 20.46
CA LEU A 152 0.07 -4.64 19.44
C LEU A 152 0.76 -6.00 19.60
#